data_AF-A0A1S2LD71-F1
#
_entry.id   AF-A0A1S2LD71-F1
#
_cell.length_a   1.000
_cell.length_b   1.000
_cell.length_c   1.000
_cell.angle_alpha   90.00
_cell.angle_beta   90.00
_cell.angle_gamma   90.00
#
_symmetry.space_group_name_H-M   'P 1'
#
loop_
_entity.id
_entity.type
_entity.pdbx_description
1 polymer ?
#
loop_
_entity_poly.entity_id
_entity_poly.type
_entity_poly.pdbx_seq_one_letter_code
_entity_poly.pdbx_strand_id
1 'polypeptide(L)' 'MNKNTSLILGSVFILTSGLIYSIERLSSTVHWLALIKTAGSYPTIVEYSFFDNIFTPIFLVVGIVLLVISLMKK' A
#
# COMPACT_ATOMS: atom_id res chain seq x y z
N MET A 1 -16.96 8.73 18.11
CA MET A 1 -16.66 8.75 16.66
C MET A 1 -17.93 8.51 15.87
N ASN A 2 -18.30 9.47 15.01
CA ASN A 2 -19.48 9.39 14.15
C ASN A 2 -19.26 8.35 13.05
N LYS A 3 -20.35 7.73 12.57
CA LYS A 3 -20.35 6.74 11.48
C LYS A 3 -19.61 7.27 10.24
N ASN A 4 -19.90 8.50 9.85
CA ASN A 4 -19.27 9.13 8.70
C ASN A 4 -17.76 9.29 8.89
N THR A 5 -17.31 9.63 10.11
CA THR A 5 -15.88 9.77 10.42
C THR A 5 -15.15 8.42 10.33
N SER A 6 -15.74 7.34 10.87
CA SER A 6 -15.15 5.99 10.74
C SER A 6 -15.11 5.51 9.29
N LEU A 7 -16.13 5.84 8.50
CA LEU A 7 -16.19 5.49 7.08
C LEU A 7 -15.10 6.23 6.29
N ILE A 8 -15.00 7.56 6.46
CA ILE A 8 -14.02 8.38 5.76
C ILE A 8 -12.60 7.94 6.14
N LEU A 9 -12.30 7.79 7.43
CA LEU A 9 -10.98 7.35 7.88
C LEU A 9 -10.64 5.94 7.37
N GLY A 10 -11.58 4.99 7.46
CA GLY A 10 -11.37 3.63 6.97
C GLY A 10 -11.04 3.59 5.48
N SER A 11 -11.80 4.33 4.67
CA SER A 11 -11.54 4.48 3.22
C SER A 11 -10.19 5.12 2.94
N VAL A 12 -9.83 6.18 3.68
CA VAL A 12 -8.52 6.85 3.52
C VAL A 12 -7.39 5.87 3.82
N PHE A 13 -7.44 5.13 4.93
CA PHE A 13 -6.40 4.16 5.29
C PHE A 13 -6.23 3.06 4.24
N ILE A 14 -7.32 2.52 3.68
CA ILE A 14 -7.26 1.52 2.61
C ILE A 14 -6.65 2.11 1.33
N LEU A 15 -7.10 3.30 0.92
CA LEU A 15 -6.57 3.98 -0.27
C LEU A 15 -5.08 4.28 -0.10
N THR A 16 -4.66 4.77 1.07
CA THR A 16 -3.26 5.06 1.36
C THR A 16 -2.41 3.79 1.36
N SER A 17 -2.90 2.67 1.89
CA SER A 17 -2.21 1.38 1.80
C SER A 17 -1.97 0.96 0.33
N GLY A 18 -3.00 1.04 -0.51
CA GLY A 18 -2.87 0.73 -1.94
C GLY A 18 -1.91 1.67 -2.68
N LEU A 19 -1.92 2.97 -2.34
CA LEU A 19 -0.99 3.96 -2.91
C LEU A 19 0.45 3.68 -2.50
N ILE A 20 0.73 3.40 -1.23
CA ILE A 20 2.07 3.05 -0.74
C ILE A 20 2.59 1.83 -1.51
N TYR A 21 1.81 0.74 -1.57
CA TYR A 21 2.20 -0.45 -2.31
C TYR A 21 2.53 -0.15 -3.78
N SER A 22 1.70 0.65 -4.43
CA SER A 22 1.86 1.00 -5.84
C SER A 22 3.11 1.84 -6.09
N ILE A 23 3.39 2.81 -5.23
CA ILE A 23 4.57 3.68 -5.31
C ILE A 23 5.84 2.86 -5.12
N GLU A 24 5.89 1.99 -4.11
CA GLU A 24 7.05 1.13 -3.85
C GLU A 24 7.31 0.19 -5.03
N ARG A 25 6.26 -0.43 -5.56
CA ARG A 25 6.36 -1.31 -6.73
C ARG A 25 6.86 -0.55 -7.96
N LEU A 26 6.36 0.66 -8.19
CA LEU A 26 6.79 1.51 -9.29
C LEU A 26 8.25 1.94 -9.12
N SER A 27 8.64 2.39 -7.93
CA SER A 27 10.01 2.80 -7.58
C SER A 27 11.00 1.67 -7.84
N SER A 28 10.71 0.47 -7.35
CA SER A 28 11.52 -0.73 -7.59
C SER A 28 11.65 -1.06 -9.08
N THR A 29 10.55 -0.96 -9.83
CA THR A 29 10.55 -1.21 -11.29
C THR A 29 11.39 -0.17 -12.03
N VAL A 30 11.26 1.11 -11.69
CA VAL A 30 12.04 2.20 -12.31
C VAL A 30 13.53 2.04 -11.98
N HIS A 31 13.86 1.69 -10.74
CA HIS A 31 15.24 1.44 -10.33
C HIS A 31 15.86 0.27 -11.09
N TRP A 32 15.12 -0.85 -11.21
CA TRP A 32 15.54 -2.01 -11.99
C TRP A 32 15.76 -1.68 -13.48
N LEU A 33 14.84 -0.92 -14.09
CA LEU A 33 15.00 -0.45 -15.47
C LEU A 33 16.24 0.45 -15.65
N ALA A 34 16.54 1.31 -14.68
CA ALA A 34 17.72 2.17 -14.72
C ALA A 34 19.03 1.35 -14.64
N LEU A 35 19.07 0.32 -13.78
CA LEU A 35 20.22 -0.59 -13.67
C LEU A 35 20.48 -1.34 -14.98
N ILE A 36 19.45 -1.86 -15.63
CA ILE A 36 19.59 -2.54 -16.93
C ILE A 36 20.18 -1.61 -17.98
N LYS A 37 19.65 -0.39 -18.07
CA LYS A 37 20.08 0.58 -19.08
C LYS A 37 21.51 1.09 -18.86
N THR A 38 21.96 1.19 -17.61
CA THR A 38 23.21 1.89 -17.28
C THR A 38 24.37 0.91 -17.04
N ALA A 39 24.10 -0.23 -16.39
CA ALA A 39 25.15 -1.15 -15.95
C ALA A 39 25.29 -2.39 -16.84
N GLY A 40 24.35 -2.64 -17.77
CA GLY A 40 24.37 -3.83 -18.64
C GLY A 40 24.19 -5.18 -17.91
N SER A 41 24.05 -5.15 -16.59
CA SER A 41 23.67 -6.29 -15.77
C SER A 41 22.15 -6.50 -15.85
N TYR A 42 21.71 -7.75 -16.01
CA TYR A 42 20.32 -8.16 -15.86
C TYR A 42 20.13 -8.76 -14.46
N PRO A 43 20.06 -7.96 -13.39
CA PRO A 43 19.71 -8.50 -12.09
C PRO A 43 18.31 -9.13 -12.19
N THR A 44 18.10 -10.23 -11.48
CA THR A 44 16.77 -10.83 -11.30
C THR A 44 15.76 -9.75 -10.95
N ILE A 45 14.57 -9.82 -11.55
CA ILE A 45 13.46 -8.89 -11.26
C ILE A 45 13.33 -8.74 -9.75
N VAL A 46 13.35 -7.50 -9.28
CA VAL A 46 13.14 -7.21 -7.87
C VAL A 46 11.67 -7.48 -7.56
N GLU A 47 11.40 -8.61 -6.93
CA GLU A 47 10.07 -8.92 -6.42
C GLU A 47 9.81 -8.09 -5.17
N TYR A 48 8.96 -7.07 -5.32
CA TYR A 48 8.44 -6.33 -4.18
C TYR A 48 7.15 -6.99 -3.69
N SER A 49 7.13 -7.43 -2.43
CA SER A 49 6.02 -8.07 -1.75
C SER A 49 5.19 -7.05 -0.96
N PHE A 50 3.92 -7.40 -0.72
CA PHE A 50 3.01 -6.58 0.09
C PHE A 50 3.52 -6.35 1.54
N PHE A 51 4.32 -7.29 2.05
CA PHE A 51 4.84 -7.26 3.42
C PHE A 51 6.17 -6.53 3.58
N ASP A 52 6.79 -6.08 2.48
CA ASP A 52 8.11 -5.43 2.53
C ASP A 52 8.04 -4.03 3.15
N ASN A 53 6.88 -3.37 3.08
CA ASN A 53 6.62 -2.12 3.79
C ASN A 53 5.52 -2.34 4.84
N ILE A 54 5.91 -2.22 6.12
CA ILE A 54 5.06 -2.45 7.29
C ILE A 54 3.82 -1.55 7.34
N PHE A 55 3.86 -0.36 6.73
CA PHE A 55 2.71 0.53 6.68
C PHE A 55 1.61 -0.01 5.78
N THR A 56 1.95 -0.79 4.75
CA THR A 56 1.00 -1.37 3.81
C THR A 56 0.00 -2.31 4.49
N PRO A 57 0.42 -3.39 5.21
CA PRO A 57 -0.50 -4.26 5.93
C PRO A 57 -1.16 -3.54 7.11
N ILE A 58 -0.46 -2.67 7.85
CA ILE A 58 -1.03 -1.97 9.00
C ILE A 58 -2.19 -1.07 8.56
N PHE A 59 -1.99 -0.24 7.53
CA PHE A 59 -3.02 0.68 7.07
C PHE A 59 -4.20 -0.07 6.48
N LEU A 60 -3.95 -1.19 5.79
CA LEU A 60 -5.03 -2.06 5.31
C LEU A 60 -5.86 -2.62 6.47
N VAL A 61 -5.23 -3.19 7.48
CA VAL A 61 -5.91 -3.79 8.65
C VAL A 61 -6.68 -2.73 9.44
N VAL A 62 -6.05 -1.59 9.74
CA VAL A 62 -6.70 -0.48 10.45
C VAL A 62 -7.88 0.05 9.65
N GLY A 63 -7.73 0.21 8.33
CA GLY A 63 -8.79 0.66 7.45
C GLY A 63 -9.99 -0.30 7.42
N ILE A 64 -9.73 -1.61 7.33
CA ILE A 64 -10.78 -2.65 7.40
C ILE A 64 -11.50 -2.60 8.75
N VAL A 65 -10.77 -2.52 9.87
CA VAL A 65 -11.37 -2.45 11.21
C VAL A 65 -12.29 -1.23 11.34
N LEU A 66 -11.85 -0.07 10.86
CA LEU A 66 -12.64 1.16 10.89
C LEU A 66 -13.90 1.06 10.01
N LEU A 67 -13.81 0.47 8.83
CA LEU A 67 -14.98 0.21 7.98
C LEU A 67 -15.96 -0.74 8.65
N VAL A 68 -15.49 -1.85 9.22
CA VAL A 68 -16.34 -2.81 9.94
C VAL A 68 -17.06 -2.13 11.10
N ILE A 69 -16.35 -1.36 11.93
CA ILE A 69 -16.96 -0.58 13.02
C ILE A 69 -18.00 0.42 12.49
N SER A 70 -17.73 1.05 11.35
CA SER A 70 -18.66 1.99 10.72
C SER A 70 -19.94 1.32 10.24
N LEU A 71 -19.83 0.13 9.64
CA LEU A 71 -20.97 -0.65 9.16
C LEU A 71 -21.82 -1.23 10.31
N MET A 72 -21.17 -1.58 11.43
CA MET A 72 -21.86 -2.09 12.63
C MET A 72 -22.61 -0.99 13.39
N LYS A 73 -22.20 0.28 13.26
CA LYS A 73 -22.95 1.42 13.78
C LYS A 73 -24.16 1.68 12.88
N LYS A 74 -25.34 1.23 13.33
CA LYS A 74 -26.63 1.61 12.72
C LYS A 74 -26.77 3.13 12.69
#